data_AF-A0A975A8C2-F1
#
_entry.id   AF-A0A975A8C2-F1
#
_cell.length_a   1.000
_cell.length_b   1.000
_cell.length_c   1.000
_cell.angle_alpha   90.00
_cell.angle_beta   90.00
_cell.angle_gamma   90.00
#
_symmetry.space_group_name_H-M   'P 1'
#
loop_
_entity.id
_entity.type
_entity.pdbx_description
1 polymer ?
#
loop_
_entity_poly.entity_id
_entity_poly.type
_entity_poly.pdbx_seq_one_letter_code
_entity_poly.pdbx_strand_id
1 'polypeptide(L)'
;MKDKCNKIQEEILSSGSEFSQRVRTHCKTCSECRNFLEDWRLLASTELPLTDPPLSKDFEILKHARERSKSIRRRVTLRRLIGYTAAAASMAAAFIVTCSEYNSVKAEKKYLQQWSWNNFESQVFKLDTEVEISRQMLTMSNNNDNALQSYVNNEINLENL
;
A
#
# COMPACT_ATOMS: atom_id res chain seq x y z
N MET A 1 -24.88 -28.27 59.70
CA MET A 1 -25.83 -29.25 59.11
C MET A 1 -26.17 -28.95 57.66
N LYS A 2 -26.34 -27.67 57.25
CA LYS A 2 -26.63 -27.26 55.87
C LYS A 2 -25.67 -27.80 54.80
N ASP A 3 -24.37 -27.86 55.08
CA ASP A 3 -23.37 -28.38 54.11
C ASP A 3 -23.57 -29.85 53.74
N LYS A 4 -24.21 -30.64 54.61
CA LYS A 4 -24.53 -32.04 54.31
C LYS A 4 -25.76 -32.16 53.42
N CYS A 5 -26.74 -31.26 53.57
CA CYS A 5 -27.94 -31.24 52.72
C CYS A 5 -27.60 -30.84 51.27
N ASN A 6 -26.74 -29.84 51.07
CA ASN A 6 -26.35 -29.39 49.73
C ASN A 6 -25.68 -30.50 48.93
N LYS A 7 -24.76 -31.26 49.55
CA LYS A 7 -24.09 -32.40 48.88
C LYS A 7 -25.08 -33.50 48.49
N ILE A 8 -26.10 -33.73 49.31
CA ILE A 8 -27.14 -34.72 49.03
C ILE A 8 -28.06 -34.23 47.91
N GLN A 9 -28.39 -32.94 47.85
CA GLN A 9 -29.18 -32.36 46.76
C GLN A 9 -28.43 -32.43 45.41
N GLU A 10 -27.12 -32.11 45.40
CA GLU A 10 -26.29 -32.29 44.21
C GLU A 10 -26.27 -33.75 43.74
N GLU A 11 -26.12 -34.70 44.69
CA GLU A 11 -26.14 -36.14 44.39
C GLU A 11 -27.50 -36.56 43.80
N ILE A 12 -28.62 -36.04 44.32
CA ILE A 12 -29.97 -36.29 43.77
C ILE A 12 -30.10 -35.77 42.34
N LEU A 13 -29.61 -34.56 42.04
CA LEU A 13 -29.68 -33.96 40.71
C LEU A 13 -28.80 -34.68 39.68
N SER A 14 -27.65 -35.19 40.11
CA SER A 14 -26.72 -35.93 39.25
C SER A 14 -27.11 -37.39 39.02
N SER A 15 -27.94 -37.96 39.89
CA SER A 15 -28.37 -39.36 39.83
C SER A 15 -29.66 -39.45 39.02
N GLY A 16 -29.67 -40.23 37.95
CA GLY A 16 -30.86 -40.44 37.12
C GLY A 16 -31.99 -41.15 37.88
N SER A 17 -31.91 -42.48 37.96
CA SER A 17 -32.97 -43.33 38.54
C SER A 17 -32.55 -44.08 39.82
N GLU A 18 -31.24 -44.31 40.03
CA GLU A 18 -30.73 -45.06 41.17
C GLU A 18 -30.01 -44.15 42.18
N PHE A 19 -30.63 -43.94 43.33
CA PHE A 19 -30.04 -43.17 44.43
C PHE A 19 -29.19 -44.05 45.34
N SER A 20 -28.00 -43.54 45.70
CA SER A 20 -27.07 -44.19 46.62
C SER A 20 -27.68 -44.41 48.01
N GLN A 21 -27.14 -45.39 48.75
CA GLN A 21 -27.59 -45.70 50.11
C GLN A 21 -27.40 -44.51 51.07
N ARG A 22 -26.46 -43.62 50.76
CA ARG A 22 -26.20 -42.38 51.51
C ARG A 22 -27.34 -41.36 51.37
N VAL A 23 -27.85 -41.15 50.16
CA VAL A 23 -29.02 -40.29 49.91
C VAL A 23 -30.25 -40.86 50.64
N ARG A 24 -30.50 -42.16 50.51
CA ARG A 24 -31.65 -42.82 51.14
C ARG A 24 -31.63 -42.71 52.67
N THR A 25 -30.46 -42.87 53.28
CA THR A 25 -30.31 -42.75 54.74
C THR A 25 -30.48 -41.31 55.21
N HIS A 26 -29.95 -40.33 54.47
CA HIS A 26 -30.09 -38.92 54.80
C HIS A 26 -31.56 -38.45 54.72
N CYS A 27 -32.28 -38.80 53.65
CA CYS A 27 -33.69 -38.43 53.45
C CYS A 27 -34.65 -39.06 54.49
N LYS A 28 -34.24 -40.12 55.20
CA LYS A 28 -35.02 -40.62 56.36
C LYS A 28 -34.99 -39.67 57.56
N THR A 29 -33.93 -38.86 57.66
CA THR A 29 -33.67 -37.99 58.82
C THR A 29 -33.92 -36.51 58.53
N CYS A 30 -33.80 -36.08 57.27
CA CYS A 30 -34.00 -34.68 56.86
C CYS A 30 -35.26 -34.54 56.00
N SER A 31 -36.24 -33.80 56.50
CA SER A 31 -37.51 -33.54 55.81
C SER A 31 -37.34 -32.71 54.53
N GLU A 32 -36.42 -31.72 54.53
CA GLU A 32 -36.15 -30.89 53.36
C GLU A 32 -35.61 -31.71 52.18
N CYS A 33 -34.59 -32.55 52.41
CA CYS A 33 -34.03 -33.41 51.38
C CYS A 33 -35.00 -34.52 50.95
N ARG A 34 -35.95 -34.92 51.81
CA ARG A 34 -37.00 -35.87 51.45
C ARG A 34 -38.00 -35.25 50.46
N ASN A 35 -38.48 -34.05 50.75
CA ASN A 35 -39.42 -33.35 49.87
C ASN A 35 -38.76 -33.06 48.51
N PHE A 36 -37.51 -32.60 48.52
CA PHE A 36 -36.73 -32.38 47.30
C PHE A 36 -36.60 -33.65 46.43
N LEU A 37 -36.38 -34.81 47.06
CA LEU A 37 -36.30 -36.08 46.35
C LEU A 37 -37.64 -36.49 45.73
N GLU A 38 -38.76 -36.22 46.40
CA GLU A 38 -40.11 -36.50 45.87
C GLU A 38 -40.44 -35.59 44.69
N ASP A 39 -40.16 -34.29 44.80
CA ASP A 39 -40.32 -33.32 43.70
C ASP A 39 -39.48 -33.71 42.48
N TRP A 40 -38.24 -34.12 42.72
CA TRP A 40 -37.35 -34.58 41.64
C TRP A 40 -37.87 -35.83 40.95
N ARG A 41 -38.43 -36.80 41.69
CA ARG A 41 -39.04 -38.00 41.10
C ARG A 41 -40.26 -37.68 40.26
N LEU A 42 -41.09 -36.74 40.71
CA LEU A 42 -42.26 -36.28 39.94
C LEU A 42 -41.82 -35.65 38.61
N LEU A 43 -40.79 -34.80 38.64
CA LEU A 43 -40.20 -34.20 37.43
C LEU A 43 -39.54 -35.24 36.52
N ALA A 44 -38.82 -36.22 37.09
CA ALA A 44 -38.18 -37.28 36.32
C ALA A 44 -39.21 -38.22 35.65
N SER A 45 -40.40 -38.37 36.25
CA SER A 45 -41.51 -39.15 35.69
C SER A 45 -42.34 -38.42 34.64
N THR A 46 -42.17 -37.09 34.51
CA THR A 46 -42.87 -36.32 33.49
C THR A 46 -42.10 -36.43 32.19
N GLU A 47 -42.53 -37.34 31.31
CA GLU A 47 -42.08 -37.35 29.92
C GLU A 47 -42.52 -36.04 29.26
N LEU A 48 -41.57 -35.11 29.09
CA LEU A 48 -41.79 -33.95 28.25
C LEU A 48 -42.15 -34.47 26.85
N PRO A 49 -43.26 -34.02 26.24
CA PRO A 49 -43.54 -34.40 24.87
C PRO A 49 -42.37 -33.93 24.01
N LEU A 50 -41.61 -34.89 23.46
CA LEU A 50 -40.65 -34.62 22.40
C LEU A 50 -41.44 -34.05 21.23
N THR A 51 -41.58 -32.74 21.23
CA THR A 51 -42.18 -32.02 20.12
C THR A 51 -41.03 -31.88 19.14
N ASP A 52 -41.02 -32.74 18.12
CA ASP A 52 -40.05 -32.61 17.04
C ASP A 52 -40.08 -31.16 16.52
N PRO A 53 -38.93 -30.51 16.34
CA PRO A 53 -38.89 -29.16 15.83
C PRO A 53 -39.63 -29.13 14.48
N PRO A 54 -40.51 -28.15 14.25
CA PRO A 54 -41.29 -28.11 13.02
C PRO A 54 -40.34 -27.99 11.82
N LEU A 55 -40.45 -28.92 10.87
CA LEU A 55 -39.63 -28.99 9.64
C LEU A 55 -39.52 -27.66 8.89
N SER A 56 -40.53 -26.78 9.01
CA SER A 56 -40.51 -25.44 8.43
C SER A 56 -39.35 -24.57 8.94
N LYS A 57 -38.98 -24.70 10.22
CA LYS A 57 -37.86 -23.95 10.81
C LYS A 57 -36.51 -24.44 10.29
N ASP A 58 -36.37 -25.74 10.02
CA ASP A 58 -35.14 -26.29 9.44
C ASP A 58 -34.90 -25.76 8.02
N PHE A 59 -35.95 -25.63 7.21
CA PHE A 59 -35.85 -25.03 5.88
C PHE A 59 -35.44 -23.55 5.94
N GLU A 60 -35.98 -22.78 6.88
CA GLU A 60 -35.60 -21.37 7.07
C GLU A 60 -34.14 -21.23 7.51
N ILE A 61 -33.68 -22.08 8.43
CA ILE A 61 -32.29 -22.11 8.89
C ILE A 61 -31.35 -22.43 7.73
N LEU A 62 -31.66 -23.45 6.93
CA LEU A 62 -30.87 -23.83 5.76
C LEU A 62 -30.83 -22.72 4.69
N LYS A 63 -31.97 -22.05 4.46
CA LYS A 63 -32.06 -20.93 3.53
C LYS A 63 -31.17 -19.77 3.99
N HIS A 64 -31.28 -19.36 5.25
CA HIS A 64 -30.44 -18.30 5.82
C HIS A 64 -28.95 -18.67 5.83
N ALA A 65 -28.61 -19.92 6.13
CA ALA A 65 -27.22 -20.40 6.08
C ALA A 65 -26.64 -20.29 4.65
N ARG A 66 -27.43 -20.68 3.63
CA ARG A 66 -27.03 -20.60 2.22
C ARG A 66 -26.86 -19.16 1.75
N GLU A 67 -27.75 -18.25 2.12
CA GLU A 67 -27.64 -16.82 1.79
C GLU A 67 -26.43 -16.16 2.45
N ARG A 68 -26.19 -16.48 3.73
CA ARG A 68 -25.01 -15.98 4.47
C ARG A 68 -23.70 -16.49 3.89
N SER A 69 -23.66 -17.75 3.45
CA SER A 69 -22.49 -18.31 2.75
C SER A 69 -22.18 -17.58 1.44
N LYS A 70 -23.21 -17.27 0.64
CA LYS A 70 -23.05 -16.50 -0.60
C LYS A 70 -22.51 -15.08 -0.35
N SER A 71 -23.02 -14.39 0.68
CA SER A 71 -22.58 -13.03 0.99
C SER A 71 -21.13 -12.98 1.47
N ILE A 72 -20.71 -13.94 2.29
CA ILE A 72 -19.32 -14.07 2.76
C ILE A 72 -18.38 -14.30 1.58
N ARG A 73 -18.70 -15.23 0.67
CA ARG A 73 -17.88 -15.49 -0.53
C ARG A 73 -17.70 -14.23 -1.38
N ARG A 74 -18.78 -13.49 -1.63
CA ARG A 74 -18.72 -12.21 -2.40
C ARG A 74 -17.80 -11.18 -1.73
N ARG A 75 -17.88 -11.01 -0.41
CA ARG A 75 -17.00 -10.07 0.32
C ARG A 75 -15.53 -10.45 0.24
N VAL A 76 -15.21 -11.74 0.35
CA VAL A 76 -13.82 -12.23 0.23
C VAL A 76 -13.28 -11.99 -1.18
N THR A 77 -14.06 -12.29 -2.22
CA THR A 77 -13.65 -12.03 -3.60
C THR A 77 -13.44 -10.54 -3.87
N LEU A 78 -14.35 -9.67 -3.39
CA LEU A 78 -14.22 -8.22 -3.56
C LEU A 78 -12.94 -7.68 -2.90
N ARG A 79 -12.62 -8.12 -1.68
CA ARG A 79 -11.38 -7.72 -0.99
C ARG A 79 -10.12 -8.13 -1.75
N ARG A 80 -10.10 -9.34 -2.31
CA ARG A 80 -8.97 -9.80 -3.14
C ARG A 80 -8.82 -8.95 -4.40
N LEU A 81 -9.93 -8.62 -5.05
CA LEU A 81 -9.95 -7.79 -6.26
C LEU A 81 -9.39 -6.40 -5.98
N ILE A 82 -9.83 -5.75 -4.89
CA ILE A 82 -9.29 -4.46 -4.43
C ILE A 82 -7.79 -4.56 -4.15
N GLY A 83 -7.34 -5.64 -3.48
CA GLY A 83 -5.92 -5.88 -3.22
C GLY A 83 -5.09 -6.00 -4.50
N TYR A 84 -5.57 -6.77 -5.48
CA TYR A 84 -4.89 -6.90 -6.77
C TYR A 84 -4.87 -5.59 -7.56
N THR A 85 -5.95 -4.83 -7.57
CA THR A 85 -5.97 -3.52 -8.25
C THR A 85 -5.03 -2.52 -7.59
N ALA A 86 -4.95 -2.53 -6.25
CA ALA A 86 -4.02 -1.65 -5.52
C ALA A 86 -2.56 -2.05 -5.80
N ALA A 87 -2.24 -3.34 -5.78
CA ALA A 87 -0.91 -3.84 -6.12
C ALA A 87 -0.53 -3.46 -7.57
N ALA A 88 -1.41 -3.69 -8.54
CA ALA A 88 -1.20 -3.30 -9.93
C ALA A 88 -0.96 -1.80 -10.09
N ALA A 89 -1.75 -0.96 -9.40
CA ALA A 89 -1.57 0.49 -9.43
C ALA A 89 -0.22 0.92 -8.83
N SER A 90 0.20 0.30 -7.73
CA SER A 90 1.50 0.59 -7.11
C SER A 90 2.68 0.21 -8.00
N MET A 91 2.61 -0.93 -8.70
CA MET A 91 3.63 -1.35 -9.66
C MET A 91 3.68 -0.42 -10.86
N ALA A 92 2.52 0.00 -11.38
CA ALA A 92 2.45 0.95 -12.48
C ALA A 92 3.05 2.32 -12.08
N ALA A 93 2.73 2.81 -10.89
CA ALA A 93 3.31 4.05 -10.36
C ALA A 93 4.84 3.94 -10.20
N ALA A 94 5.33 2.84 -9.62
CA ALA A 94 6.77 2.60 -9.49
C ALA A 94 7.47 2.52 -10.86
N PHE A 95 6.85 1.86 -11.84
CA PHE A 95 7.36 1.79 -13.21
C PHE A 95 7.45 3.18 -13.87
N ILE A 96 6.42 4.03 -13.70
CA ILE A 96 6.42 5.39 -14.24
C ILE A 96 7.55 6.23 -13.62
N VAL A 97 7.75 6.16 -12.30
CA VAL A 97 8.82 6.89 -11.59
C VAL A 97 10.20 6.42 -12.04
N THR A 98 10.41 5.10 -12.12
CA THR A 98 11.70 4.55 -12.58
C THR A 98 12.00 4.90 -14.04
N CYS A 99 10.99 4.87 -14.92
CA CYS A 99 11.17 5.31 -16.31
C CYS A 99 11.41 6.82 -16.44
N SER A 100 10.80 7.66 -15.59
CA SER A 100 11.03 9.11 -15.64
C SER A 100 12.46 9.46 -15.20
N GLU A 101 12.97 8.83 -14.14
CA GLU A 101 14.36 8.97 -13.69
C GLU A 101 15.36 8.43 -14.72
N TYR A 102 15.07 7.29 -15.36
CA TYR A 102 15.94 6.77 -16.43
C TYR A 102 16.01 7.72 -17.63
N ASN A 103 14.89 8.34 -18.00
CA ASN A 103 14.84 9.29 -19.11
C ASN A 103 15.52 10.62 -18.78
N SER A 104 15.44 11.11 -17.53
CA SER A 104 16.14 12.33 -17.11
C SER A 104 17.65 12.14 -17.12
N VAL A 105 18.16 11.02 -16.60
CA VAL A 105 19.59 10.68 -16.64
C VAL A 105 20.09 10.51 -18.08
N LYS A 106 19.27 9.93 -18.98
CA LYS A 106 19.61 9.80 -20.40
C LYS A 106 19.60 11.15 -21.13
N ALA A 107 18.70 12.06 -20.76
CA ALA A 107 18.66 13.42 -21.29
C ALA A 107 19.90 14.21 -20.85
N GLU A 108 20.27 14.15 -19.58
CA GLU A 108 21.45 14.82 -19.03
C GLU A 108 22.75 14.36 -19.70
N LYS A 109 22.88 13.04 -19.96
CA LYS A 109 24.00 12.50 -20.76
C LYS A 109 24.03 12.98 -22.20
N LYS A 110 22.87 13.22 -22.84
CA LYS A 110 22.82 13.81 -24.19
C LYS A 110 23.27 15.26 -24.21
N TYR A 111 22.89 16.05 -23.21
CA TYR A 111 23.36 17.44 -23.09
C TYR A 111 24.88 17.51 -22.88
N LEU A 112 25.44 16.62 -22.05
CA LEU A 112 26.90 16.52 -21.88
C LEU A 112 27.63 16.05 -23.15
N GLN A 113 27.03 15.19 -23.97
CA GLN A 113 27.62 14.77 -25.25
C GLN A 113 27.61 15.86 -26.33
N GLN A 114 26.74 16.87 -26.21
CA GLN A 114 26.64 17.95 -27.20
C GLN A 114 27.68 19.06 -26.96
N TRP A 115 28.31 19.09 -25.79
CA TRP A 115 29.47 19.93 -25.50
C TRP A 115 30.74 19.24 -25.98
N SER A 116 31.04 19.38 -27.27
CA SER A 116 32.33 18.94 -27.83
C SER A 116 33.32 20.10 -27.85
N TRP A 117 34.52 19.87 -27.33
CA TRP A 117 35.64 20.81 -27.40
C TRP A 117 35.97 21.21 -28.85
N ASN A 118 35.69 20.34 -29.82
CA ASN A 118 35.89 20.60 -31.24
C ASN A 118 35.11 21.83 -31.74
N ASN A 119 33.89 22.07 -31.24
CA ASN A 119 33.10 23.24 -31.64
C ASN A 119 33.66 24.52 -31.01
N PHE A 120 34.19 24.43 -29.79
CA PHE A 120 34.84 25.55 -29.11
C PHE A 120 36.16 25.91 -29.80
N GLU A 121 37.02 24.93 -30.09
CA GLU A 121 38.29 25.14 -30.79
C GLU A 121 38.09 25.74 -32.19
N SER A 122 37.07 25.29 -32.93
CA SER A 122 36.73 25.88 -34.23
C SER A 122 36.27 27.33 -34.13
N GLN A 123 35.51 27.69 -33.09
CA GLN A 123 35.08 29.08 -32.88
C GLN A 123 36.22 29.98 -32.43
N VAL A 124 37.11 29.48 -31.56
CA VAL A 124 38.32 30.21 -31.14
C VAL A 124 39.23 30.44 -32.35
N PHE A 125 39.46 29.43 -33.18
CA PHE A 125 40.26 29.57 -34.40
C PHE A 125 39.66 30.59 -35.38
N LYS A 126 38.33 30.57 -35.58
CA LYS A 126 37.64 31.57 -36.41
C LYS A 126 37.84 32.99 -35.88
N LEU A 127 37.67 33.18 -34.57
CA LEU A 127 37.86 34.48 -33.95
C LEU A 127 39.31 34.98 -34.11
N ASP A 128 40.30 34.12 -33.87
CA ASP A 128 41.71 34.48 -34.08
C ASP A 128 42.01 34.86 -35.53
N THR A 129 41.44 34.13 -36.50
CA THR A 129 41.59 34.49 -37.92
C THR A 129 40.94 35.83 -38.26
N GLU A 130 39.75 36.14 -37.72
CA GLU A 130 39.07 37.41 -37.95
C GLU A 130 39.84 38.59 -37.34
N VAL A 131 40.41 38.39 -36.15
CA VAL A 131 41.26 39.40 -35.49
C VAL A 131 42.53 39.65 -36.29
N GLU A 132 43.19 38.59 -36.79
CA GLU A 132 44.41 38.73 -37.59
C GLU A 132 44.13 39.41 -38.95
N ILE A 133 43.03 39.07 -39.62
CA ILE A 133 42.59 39.75 -40.85
C ILE A 133 42.34 41.24 -40.57
N SER A 134 41.64 41.56 -39.48
CA SER A 134 41.35 42.94 -39.10
C SER A 134 42.62 43.74 -38.81
N ARG A 135 43.60 43.12 -38.13
CA ARG A 135 44.92 43.70 -37.87
C ARG A 135 45.65 44.00 -39.18
N GLN A 136 45.67 43.05 -40.12
CA GLN A 136 46.32 43.24 -41.41
C GLN A 136 45.67 44.38 -42.21
N MET A 137 44.34 44.46 -42.25
CA MET A 137 43.62 45.56 -42.89
C MET A 137 43.97 46.93 -42.29
N LEU A 138 44.06 47.02 -40.95
CA LEU A 138 44.47 48.26 -40.27
C LEU A 138 45.91 48.65 -40.63
N THR A 139 46.84 47.69 -40.68
CA THR A 139 48.23 47.97 -41.07
C THR A 139 48.36 48.41 -42.53
N MET A 140 47.58 47.82 -43.44
CA MET A 140 47.56 48.23 -44.85
C MET A 140 46.96 49.62 -45.02
N SER A 141 45.88 49.94 -44.28
CA SER A 141 45.29 51.29 -44.27
C SER A 141 46.31 52.33 -43.80
N ASN A 142 46.96 52.09 -42.66
CA ASN A 142 47.98 53.01 -42.13
C ASN A 142 49.16 53.20 -43.08
N ASN A 143 49.60 52.14 -43.77
CA ASN A 143 50.68 52.25 -44.74
C ASN A 143 50.28 53.08 -45.97
N ASN A 144 49.03 52.96 -46.43
CA ASN A 144 48.51 53.77 -47.52
C ASN A 144 48.36 55.25 -47.12
N ASP A 145 47.87 55.52 -45.91
CA ASP A 145 47.72 56.88 -45.40
C ASP A 145 49.09 57.56 -45.21
N ASN A 146 50.09 56.82 -44.75
CA ASN A 146 51.47 57.30 -44.64
C ASN A 146 52.11 57.54 -46.02
N ALA A 147 51.85 56.68 -47.01
CA ALA A 147 52.33 56.88 -48.37
C ALA A 147 51.73 58.17 -48.97
N LEU A 148 50.43 58.37 -48.79
CA LEU A 148 49.70 59.55 -49.28
C LEU A 148 50.19 60.85 -48.61
N GLN A 149 50.46 60.84 -47.31
CA GLN A 149 51.11 61.96 -46.62
C GLN A 149 52.52 62.24 -47.14
N SER A 150 53.29 61.20 -47.50
CA SER A 150 54.63 61.41 -48.09
C SER A 150 54.57 62.04 -49.48
N TYR A 151 53.56 61.69 -50.29
CA TYR A 151 53.33 62.31 -51.59
C TYR A 151 52.95 63.79 -51.45
N VAL A 152 52.02 64.12 -50.55
CA VAL A 152 51.61 65.50 -50.27
C VAL A 152 52.77 66.35 -49.75
N ASN A 153 53.61 65.81 -48.86
CA ASN A 153 54.77 66.53 -48.34
C ASN A 153 55.86 66.76 -49.40
N ASN A 154 55.98 65.87 -50.39
CA ASN A 154 56.93 66.04 -51.49
C ASN A 154 56.46 67.09 -52.52
N GLU A 155 55.14 67.19 -52.76
CA GLU A 155 54.58 68.26 -53.61
C GLU A 155 54.75 69.66 -52.99
N ILE A 156 54.53 69.81 -51.68
CA ILE A 156 54.72 71.09 -50.96
C ILE A 156 56.18 71.58 -50.99
N ASN A 157 57.15 70.65 -51.03
CA ASN A 157 58.57 71.00 -51.12
C ASN A 157 59.02 71.40 -52.53
N LEU A 158 58.28 70.99 -53.58
CA LEU A 158 58.57 71.36 -54.97
C LEU A 158 58.02 72.75 -55.34
N GLU A 159 56.99 73.25 -54.64
CA GLU A 159 56.43 74.60 -54.86
C GLU A 159 57.21 75.73 -54.17
N ASN A 160 58.20 75.40 -53.33
CA ASN A 160 59.03 76.35 -52.58
C ASN A 160 60.48 76.50 -53.11
N LEU A 161 60.72 76.09 -54.36
CA LEU A 161 61.98 76.30 -55.11
C LEU A 161 61.72 77.16 -56.35
#